data_AF-A0A444JHU0-F1
#
_entry.id   AF-A0A444JHU0-F1
#
_cell.length_a   1.000
_cell.length_b   1.000
_cell.length_c   1.000
_cell.angle_alpha   90.00
_cell.angle_beta   90.00
_cell.angle_gamma   90.00
#
_symmetry.space_group_name_H-M   'P 1'
#
loop_
_entity.id
_entity.type
_entity.pdbx_description
1 polymer ?
#
loop_
_entity_poly.entity_id
_entity_poly.type
_entity_poly.pdbx_seq_one_letter_code
_entity_poly.pdbx_strand_id
1 'polypeptide(L)'
;MTTADGTEHTVTVTINGSDDGAIITPATPDADAGTVKEDTVLITGGKLDVVDPDAGEAVFDAKTVTDGNFGTFKIGTGGTWSYELNNGSAEVQALTEASEPLSREFTVTTADGTEHTVTVTINGSDDGAVITPSVPDADAGTVKEDTILTTGGKLDVADPDAGEAVFTAETVTDGNYGTFKIGTDGTWSYALNNGSA
;
A
#
# COMPACT_ATOMS: atom_id res chain seq x y z
N MET A 1 -11.25 -41.35 -55.02
CA MET A 1 -11.35 -41.18 -56.48
C MET A 1 -11.25 -42.55 -57.11
N THR A 2 -12.12 -42.88 -58.06
CA THR A 2 -12.21 -44.24 -58.63
C THR A 2 -12.10 -44.18 -60.15
N THR A 3 -11.26 -45.01 -60.77
CA THR A 3 -11.11 -45.10 -62.23
C THR A 3 -12.24 -45.91 -62.85
N ALA A 4 -12.38 -45.83 -64.19
CA ALA A 4 -13.44 -46.51 -64.93
C ALA A 4 -13.40 -48.06 -64.83
N ASP A 5 -12.27 -48.64 -64.43
CA ASP A 5 -12.10 -50.08 -64.16
C ASP A 5 -12.35 -50.48 -62.70
N GLY A 6 -12.72 -49.53 -61.84
CA GLY A 6 -13.03 -49.75 -60.43
C GLY A 6 -11.85 -49.58 -59.47
N THR A 7 -10.66 -49.16 -59.92
CA THR A 7 -9.52 -48.92 -59.02
C THR A 7 -9.74 -47.65 -58.19
N GLU A 8 -9.69 -47.77 -56.86
CA GLU A 8 -9.83 -46.63 -55.95
C GLU A 8 -8.48 -46.06 -55.49
N HIS A 9 -8.44 -44.74 -55.37
CA HIS A 9 -7.36 -43.99 -54.72
C HIS A 9 -7.94 -42.95 -53.75
N THR A 10 -7.38 -42.91 -52.56
CA THR A 10 -7.68 -41.88 -51.55
C THR A 10 -6.66 -40.76 -51.67
N VAL A 11 -7.15 -39.52 -51.78
CA VAL A 11 -6.32 -38.32 -51.56
C VAL A 11 -6.42 -38.01 -50.08
N THR A 12 -5.28 -38.01 -49.38
CA THR A 12 -5.19 -37.54 -48.00
C THR A 12 -4.67 -36.12 -48.03
N VAL A 13 -5.41 -35.18 -47.43
CA VAL A 13 -4.96 -33.80 -47.22
C VAL A 13 -4.64 -33.67 -45.74
N THR A 14 -3.38 -33.37 -45.43
CA THR A 14 -2.96 -33.03 -44.07
C THR A 14 -2.96 -31.51 -43.95
N ILE A 15 -3.66 -30.98 -42.95
CA ILE A 15 -3.60 -29.57 -42.56
C ILE A 15 -2.79 -29.52 -41.26
N ASN A 16 -1.72 -28.74 -41.25
CA ASN A 16 -0.96 -28.44 -40.05
C ASN A 16 -1.37 -27.03 -39.59
N GLY A 17 -1.84 -26.92 -38.36
CA GLY A 17 -2.03 -25.61 -37.71
C GLY A 17 -0.70 -24.97 -37.32
N SER A 18 -0.73 -23.67 -37.06
CA SER A 18 0.32 -22.94 -36.36
C SER A 18 -0.18 -22.56 -34.98
N ASP A 19 0.76 -22.32 -34.07
CA ASP A 19 0.54 -21.70 -32.76
C ASP A 19 0.09 -20.24 -32.95
N ASP A 20 -1.09 -19.89 -32.45
CA ASP A 20 -1.68 -18.56 -32.48
C ASP A 20 -1.65 -17.97 -31.05
N GLY A 21 -1.07 -16.78 -30.87
CA GLY A 21 -0.96 -16.19 -29.53
C GLY A 21 -2.30 -15.73 -28.95
N ALA A 22 -2.45 -15.87 -27.63
CA ALA A 22 -3.62 -15.41 -26.90
C ALA A 22 -3.81 -13.89 -26.94
N ILE A 23 -5.05 -13.44 -26.76
CA ILE A 23 -5.40 -12.04 -26.53
C ILE A 23 -6.02 -11.91 -25.14
N ILE A 24 -5.39 -11.08 -24.30
CA ILE A 24 -5.85 -10.77 -22.94
C ILE A 24 -6.51 -9.39 -22.94
N THR A 25 -7.70 -9.29 -22.34
CA THR A 25 -8.43 -8.02 -22.19
C THR A 25 -9.07 -7.89 -20.80
N PRO A 26 -9.14 -6.69 -20.21
CA PRO A 26 -9.98 -6.44 -19.04
C PRO A 26 -11.46 -6.73 -19.33
N ALA A 27 -12.14 -7.47 -18.45
CA ALA A 27 -13.55 -7.86 -18.64
C ALA A 27 -14.52 -6.65 -18.57
N THR A 28 -14.10 -5.60 -17.87
CA THR A 28 -14.68 -4.25 -17.90
C THR A 28 -13.55 -3.24 -17.99
N PRO A 29 -13.80 -1.97 -18.39
CA PRO A 29 -12.79 -0.93 -18.29
C PRO A 29 -12.10 -0.94 -16.92
N ASP A 30 -10.78 -0.86 -16.92
CA ASP A 30 -9.91 -0.84 -15.74
C ASP A 30 -9.97 -2.08 -14.83
N ALA A 31 -10.50 -3.22 -15.30
CA ALA A 31 -10.52 -4.47 -14.52
C ALA A 31 -9.14 -5.15 -14.36
N ASP A 32 -8.09 -4.57 -14.95
CA ASP A 32 -6.68 -4.87 -14.75
C ASP A 32 -5.99 -3.86 -13.82
N ALA A 33 -6.76 -2.97 -13.19
CA ALA A 33 -6.29 -2.05 -12.16
C ALA A 33 -7.07 -2.24 -10.85
N GLY A 34 -6.40 -2.02 -9.73
CA GLY A 34 -7.02 -2.04 -8.41
C GLY A 34 -6.42 -0.99 -7.49
N THR A 35 -7.21 -0.54 -6.52
CA THR A 35 -6.75 0.38 -5.49
C THR A 35 -7.07 -0.17 -4.12
N VAL A 36 -6.08 -0.12 -3.24
CA VAL A 36 -6.22 -0.35 -1.80
C VAL A 36 -5.77 0.90 -1.06
N LYS A 37 -6.26 1.04 0.16
CA LYS A 37 -5.90 2.12 1.07
C LYS A 37 -5.73 1.52 2.45
N GLU A 38 -4.61 1.85 3.07
CA GLU A 38 -4.33 1.56 4.47
C GLU A 38 -5.53 1.83 5.38
N ASP A 39 -5.72 0.95 6.36
CA ASP A 39 -6.74 0.93 7.41
C ASP A 39 -8.20 0.89 6.97
N THR A 40 -8.47 1.03 5.67
CA THR A 40 -9.82 1.26 5.16
C THR A 40 -10.20 0.26 4.07
N VAL A 41 -9.46 0.19 2.97
CA VAL A 41 -9.75 -0.68 1.82
C VAL A 41 -8.59 -1.65 1.62
N LEU A 42 -8.66 -2.81 2.25
CA LEU A 42 -7.53 -3.75 2.30
C LEU A 42 -7.53 -4.79 1.18
N ILE A 43 -8.63 -4.90 0.41
CA ILE A 43 -8.77 -5.90 -0.64
C ILE A 43 -9.29 -5.22 -1.90
N THR A 44 -8.69 -5.54 -3.03
CA THR A 44 -9.16 -5.15 -4.36
C THR A 44 -9.10 -6.35 -5.32
N GLY A 45 -9.73 -6.26 -6.48
CA GLY A 45 -9.82 -7.36 -7.42
C GLY A 45 -10.47 -6.98 -8.73
N GLY A 46 -10.35 -7.88 -9.71
CA GLY A 46 -10.85 -7.67 -11.05
C GLY A 46 -10.92 -8.97 -11.84
N LYS A 47 -11.19 -8.84 -13.14
CA LYS A 47 -11.28 -9.98 -14.05
C LYS A 47 -10.66 -9.63 -15.39
N LEU A 48 -9.79 -10.53 -15.85
CA LEU A 48 -9.31 -10.58 -17.22
C LEU A 48 -10.07 -11.65 -18.00
N ASP A 49 -10.29 -11.37 -19.28
CA ASP A 49 -10.75 -12.33 -20.28
C ASP A 49 -9.57 -12.70 -21.18
N VAL A 50 -9.56 -13.94 -21.64
CA VAL A 50 -8.58 -14.46 -22.60
C VAL A 50 -9.33 -15.14 -23.72
N VAL A 51 -8.89 -14.89 -24.95
CA VAL A 51 -9.31 -15.64 -26.14
C VAL A 51 -8.08 -16.16 -26.85
N ASP A 52 -8.18 -17.40 -27.33
CA ASP A 52 -7.10 -18.10 -28.00
C ASP A 52 -7.70 -19.06 -29.07
N PRO A 53 -7.24 -19.03 -30.33
CA PRO A 53 -7.66 -19.98 -31.35
C PRO A 53 -7.28 -21.44 -31.06
N ASP A 54 -6.20 -21.67 -30.31
CA ASP A 54 -5.68 -22.97 -29.98
C ASP A 54 -6.44 -23.63 -28.82
N ALA A 55 -6.79 -24.89 -29.04
CA ALA A 55 -7.74 -25.60 -28.19
C ALA A 55 -7.15 -25.87 -26.80
N GLY A 56 -7.63 -25.13 -25.81
CA GLY A 56 -7.22 -25.29 -24.41
C GLY A 56 -6.23 -24.22 -23.93
N GLU A 57 -5.85 -23.28 -24.79
CA GLU A 57 -4.85 -22.25 -24.48
C GLU A 57 -5.47 -20.94 -23.99
N ALA A 58 -6.80 -20.78 -24.15
CA ALA A 58 -7.60 -19.69 -23.60
C ALA A 58 -7.84 -19.80 -22.07
N VAL A 59 -6.76 -19.96 -21.29
CA VAL A 59 -6.76 -20.04 -19.83
C VAL A 59 -5.51 -19.37 -19.26
N PHE A 60 -5.63 -18.82 -18.04
CA PHE A 60 -4.49 -18.29 -17.31
C PHE A 60 -3.78 -19.37 -16.50
N ASP A 61 -2.47 -19.20 -16.29
CA ASP A 61 -1.73 -19.89 -15.25
C ASP A 61 -2.15 -19.33 -13.88
N ALA A 62 -2.87 -20.15 -13.11
CA ALA A 62 -3.26 -19.77 -11.75
C ALA A 62 -2.02 -19.65 -10.86
N LYS A 63 -1.88 -18.52 -10.16
CA LYS A 63 -0.76 -18.28 -9.25
C LYS A 63 -1.11 -17.40 -8.08
N THR A 64 -0.28 -17.51 -7.05
CA THR A 64 -0.25 -16.63 -5.88
C THR A 64 1.14 -16.03 -5.78
N VAL A 65 1.22 -14.72 -5.63
CA VAL A 65 2.48 -13.97 -5.52
C VAL A 65 2.45 -13.20 -4.20
N THR A 66 3.43 -13.47 -3.34
CA THR A 66 3.68 -12.65 -2.16
C THR A 66 4.46 -11.41 -2.59
N ASP A 67 3.89 -10.24 -2.33
CA ASP A 67 4.42 -8.96 -2.76
C ASP A 67 5.27 -8.31 -1.66
N GLY A 68 6.43 -8.93 -1.36
CA GLY A 68 7.26 -8.49 -0.24
C GLY A 68 6.47 -8.42 1.07
N ASN A 69 6.53 -7.27 1.75
CA ASN A 69 5.72 -7.01 2.95
C ASN A 69 4.39 -6.32 2.65
N PHE A 70 4.10 -5.95 1.40
CA PHE A 70 2.96 -5.10 1.05
C PHE A 70 1.66 -5.88 0.93
N GLY A 71 1.68 -7.14 0.49
CA GLY A 71 0.45 -7.90 0.34
C GLY A 71 0.60 -9.21 -0.43
N THR A 72 -0.53 -9.73 -0.91
CA THR A 72 -0.59 -10.97 -1.69
C THR A 72 -1.51 -10.81 -2.89
N PHE A 73 -0.97 -11.05 -4.08
CA PHE A 73 -1.72 -11.12 -5.33
C PHE A 73 -2.09 -12.58 -5.65
N LYS A 74 -3.28 -12.79 -6.21
CA LYS A 74 -3.74 -14.09 -6.70
C LYS A 74 -4.48 -13.92 -8.02
N ILE A 75 -4.30 -14.86 -8.94
CA ILE A 75 -5.13 -15.01 -10.14
C ILE A 75 -5.50 -16.48 -10.32
N GLY A 76 -6.76 -16.74 -10.67
CA GLY A 76 -7.25 -18.06 -11.04
C GLY A 76 -7.21 -18.31 -12.55
N THR A 77 -7.39 -19.56 -12.97
CA THR A 77 -7.36 -19.94 -14.40
C THR A 77 -8.41 -19.24 -15.27
N GLY A 78 -9.52 -18.78 -14.67
CA GLY A 78 -10.56 -18.01 -15.33
C GLY A 78 -10.34 -16.49 -15.36
N GLY A 79 -9.16 -16.01 -14.96
CA GLY A 79 -8.75 -14.60 -15.04
C GLY A 79 -9.27 -13.71 -13.90
N THR A 80 -10.04 -14.24 -12.94
CA THR A 80 -10.38 -13.51 -11.72
C THR A 80 -9.14 -13.39 -10.83
N TRP A 81 -8.81 -12.16 -10.47
CA TRP A 81 -7.67 -11.85 -9.61
C TRP A 81 -8.09 -11.04 -8.38
N SER A 82 -7.27 -11.09 -7.35
CA SER A 82 -7.43 -10.33 -6.10
C SER A 82 -6.07 -9.92 -5.55
N TYR A 83 -6.01 -8.76 -4.91
CA TYR A 83 -4.88 -8.34 -4.09
C TYR A 83 -5.36 -8.02 -2.67
N GLU A 84 -4.69 -8.59 -1.68
CA GLU A 84 -4.92 -8.36 -0.24
C GLU A 84 -3.70 -7.63 0.33
N LEU A 85 -3.92 -6.40 0.81
CA LEU A 85 -2.92 -5.56 1.44
C LEU A 85 -2.57 -6.11 2.83
N ASN A 86 -1.27 -6.20 3.14
CA ASN A 86 -0.78 -6.51 4.47
C ASN A 86 -0.74 -5.23 5.32
N ASN A 87 -1.88 -4.88 5.92
CA ASN A 87 -2.03 -3.68 6.75
C ASN A 87 -1.19 -3.70 8.04
N GLY A 88 -0.64 -4.86 8.44
CA GLY A 88 0.25 -4.94 9.60
C GLY A 88 1.72 -4.64 9.27
N SER A 89 2.03 -4.34 8.01
CA SER A 89 3.40 -4.03 7.58
C SER A 89 3.81 -2.64 8.07
N ALA A 90 4.99 -2.55 8.68
CA ALA A 90 5.57 -1.26 9.05
C ALA A 90 5.88 -0.36 7.83
N GLU A 91 6.02 -0.93 6.63
CA GLU A 91 6.20 -0.16 5.40
C GLU A 91 4.88 0.40 4.87
N VAL A 92 3.76 -0.27 5.18
CA VAL A 92 2.42 0.23 4.84
C VAL A 92 2.03 1.30 5.86
N GLN A 93 2.18 1.01 7.16
CA GLN A 93 1.93 1.92 8.31
C GLN A 93 2.83 3.15 8.38
N ALA A 94 3.79 3.28 7.47
CA ALA A 94 4.61 4.47 7.36
C ALA A 94 4.14 5.41 6.22
N LEU A 95 3.13 5.00 5.45
CA LEU A 95 2.59 5.77 4.34
C LEU A 95 1.58 6.80 4.86
N THR A 96 1.96 8.06 4.79
CA THR A 96 1.05 9.16 5.14
C THR A 96 -0.05 9.35 4.08
N GLU A 97 -1.14 10.03 4.43
CA GLU A 97 -2.20 10.42 3.47
C GLU A 97 -1.65 11.25 2.29
N ALA A 98 -0.55 11.99 2.51
CA ALA A 98 0.11 12.81 1.50
C ALA A 98 1.23 12.08 0.74
N SER A 99 1.52 10.83 1.07
CA SER A 99 2.54 10.03 0.38
C SER A 99 2.14 9.80 -1.07
N GLU A 100 3.13 9.80 -1.96
CA GLU A 100 2.91 9.33 -3.33
C GLU A 100 2.44 7.87 -3.30
N PRO A 101 1.31 7.53 -3.95
CA PRO A 101 0.80 6.17 -3.91
C PRO A 101 1.80 5.16 -4.47
N LEU A 102 1.93 4.00 -3.82
CA LEU A 102 2.81 2.94 -4.30
C LEU A 102 2.11 2.14 -5.39
N SER A 103 2.74 2.03 -6.55
CA SER A 103 2.29 1.17 -7.65
C SER A 103 2.96 -0.20 -7.57
N ARG A 104 2.16 -1.27 -7.62
CA ARG A 104 2.59 -2.67 -7.65
C ARG A 104 2.12 -3.31 -8.96
N GLU A 105 3.04 -3.93 -9.70
CA GLU A 105 2.75 -4.54 -10.99
C GLU A 105 2.87 -6.07 -10.89
N PHE A 106 1.84 -6.77 -11.37
CA PHE A 106 1.77 -8.22 -11.38
C PHE A 106 1.59 -8.71 -12.82
N THR A 107 2.65 -9.28 -13.40
CA THR A 107 2.55 -9.98 -14.67
C THR A 107 1.73 -11.25 -14.49
N VAL A 108 0.73 -11.47 -15.34
CA VAL A 108 -0.05 -12.71 -15.46
C VAL A 108 0.24 -13.33 -16.82
N THR A 109 0.09 -14.64 -16.92
CA THR A 109 0.53 -15.42 -18.09
C THR A 109 -0.57 -16.42 -18.46
N THR A 110 -0.83 -16.58 -19.75
CA THR A 110 -1.71 -17.61 -20.31
C THR A 110 -0.93 -18.89 -20.62
N ALA A 111 -1.63 -19.99 -20.90
CA ALA A 111 -1.01 -21.30 -21.10
C ALA A 111 -0.02 -21.35 -22.29
N ASP A 112 -0.22 -20.52 -23.32
CA ASP A 112 0.66 -20.31 -24.47
C ASP A 112 1.90 -19.44 -24.15
N GLY A 113 1.93 -18.80 -22.98
CA GLY A 113 2.99 -17.89 -22.55
C GLY A 113 2.75 -16.41 -22.82
N THR A 114 1.58 -16.02 -23.35
CA THR A 114 1.23 -14.60 -23.53
C THR A 114 1.07 -13.90 -22.17
N GLU A 115 1.61 -12.68 -22.04
CA GLU A 115 1.64 -11.93 -20.78
C GLU A 115 0.74 -10.68 -20.78
N HIS A 116 0.19 -10.34 -19.61
CA HIS A 116 -0.50 -9.06 -19.33
C HIS A 116 -0.12 -8.57 -17.93
N THR A 117 -0.18 -7.26 -17.67
CA THR A 117 0.13 -6.71 -16.34
C THR A 117 -1.13 -6.22 -15.63
N VAL A 118 -1.30 -6.61 -14.38
CA VAL A 118 -2.28 -6.02 -13.45
C VAL A 118 -1.56 -5.03 -12.55
N THR A 119 -2.12 -3.83 -12.39
CA THR A 119 -1.53 -2.79 -11.54
C THR A 119 -2.38 -2.57 -10.30
N VAL A 120 -1.76 -2.59 -9.13
CA VAL A 120 -2.41 -2.26 -7.85
C VAL A 120 -1.76 -1.03 -7.24
N THR A 121 -2.57 -0.03 -6.95
CA THR A 121 -2.16 1.19 -6.25
C THR A 121 -2.47 1.08 -4.76
N ILE A 122 -1.47 1.34 -3.92
CA ILE A 122 -1.58 1.39 -2.46
C ILE A 122 -1.49 2.86 -2.03
N ASN A 123 -2.52 3.35 -1.34
CA ASN A 123 -2.53 4.68 -0.71
C ASN A 123 -2.32 4.54 0.80
N GLY A 124 -1.57 5.49 1.36
CA GLY A 124 -1.43 5.66 2.81
C GLY A 124 -2.65 6.29 3.46
N SER A 125 -2.66 6.31 4.77
CA SER A 125 -3.60 7.03 5.63
C SER A 125 -2.84 7.95 6.58
N ASP A 126 -3.55 8.83 7.28
CA ASP A 126 -2.97 9.64 8.36
C ASP A 126 -3.22 8.90 9.68
N ASP A 127 -2.17 8.51 10.36
CA ASP A 127 -2.17 7.88 11.68
C ASP A 127 -2.01 8.94 12.78
N GLY A 128 -2.72 8.73 13.89
CA GLY A 128 -2.68 9.69 14.99
C GLY A 128 -1.43 9.54 15.86
N ALA A 129 -0.66 10.62 16.01
CA ALA A 129 0.43 10.70 16.99
C ALA A 129 -0.02 10.35 18.42
N VAL A 130 0.80 9.56 19.11
CA VAL A 130 0.65 9.24 20.53
C VAL A 130 1.74 9.96 21.33
N ILE A 131 1.31 10.87 22.22
CA ILE A 131 2.19 11.65 23.10
C ILE A 131 2.16 11.06 24.52
N THR A 132 3.33 10.84 25.10
CA THR A 132 3.46 10.30 26.48
C THR A 132 4.58 11.02 27.26
N PRO A 133 4.52 11.06 28.59
CA PRO A 133 5.65 11.53 29.38
C PRO A 133 6.81 10.52 29.31
N SER A 134 8.04 11.00 29.08
CA SER A 134 9.22 10.12 28.90
C SER A 134 9.59 9.30 30.14
N VAL A 135 9.20 9.79 31.31
CA VAL A 135 9.20 9.09 32.60
C VAL A 135 7.95 9.54 33.38
N PRO A 136 7.50 8.81 34.42
CA PRO A 136 6.35 9.24 35.22
C PRO A 136 6.47 10.70 35.68
N ASP A 137 5.38 11.46 35.56
CA ASP A 137 5.24 12.88 35.92
C ASP A 137 6.11 13.87 35.11
N ALA A 138 6.77 13.44 34.02
CA ALA A 138 7.58 14.33 33.15
C ALA A 138 6.75 15.31 32.29
N ASP A 139 5.43 15.21 32.33
CA ASP A 139 4.44 16.13 31.75
C ASP A 139 3.91 17.16 32.77
N ALA A 140 4.41 17.11 34.01
CA ALA A 140 4.02 18.03 35.07
C ALA A 140 5.24 18.77 35.63
N GLY A 141 4.99 19.96 36.18
CA GLY A 141 6.01 20.77 36.84
C GLY A 141 5.41 21.78 37.80
N THR A 142 6.18 22.17 38.81
CA THR A 142 5.76 23.15 39.81
C THR A 142 6.77 24.27 39.93
N VAL A 143 6.27 25.51 39.98
CA VAL A 143 7.05 26.71 40.26
C VAL A 143 6.50 27.39 41.50
N LYS A 144 7.33 28.22 42.13
CA LYS A 144 6.99 29.00 43.31
C LYS A 144 7.72 30.33 43.26
N GLU A 145 6.97 31.42 43.43
CA GLU A 145 7.54 32.77 43.50
C GLU A 145 8.70 32.84 44.50
N ASP A 146 9.68 33.68 44.17
CA ASP A 146 10.89 33.97 44.93
C ASP A 146 11.82 32.78 45.22
N THR A 147 11.49 31.57 44.75
CA THR A 147 12.19 30.34 45.14
C THR A 147 12.44 29.38 43.98
N ILE A 148 11.41 28.93 43.28
CA ILE A 148 11.51 27.97 42.18
C ILE A 148 10.91 28.62 40.94
N LEU A 149 11.74 29.27 40.13
CA LEU A 149 11.26 30.08 39.00
C LEU A 149 11.23 29.31 37.68
N THR A 150 11.73 28.07 37.65
CA THR A 150 11.75 27.26 36.43
C THR A 150 11.37 25.83 36.76
N THR A 151 10.69 25.18 35.81
CA THR A 151 10.42 23.74 35.81
C THR A 151 10.47 23.24 34.37
N GLY A 152 10.50 21.93 34.18
CA GLY A 152 10.64 21.33 32.86
C GLY A 152 10.53 19.82 32.91
N GLY A 153 10.46 19.23 31.73
CA GLY A 153 10.31 17.80 31.54
C GLY A 153 10.52 17.42 30.09
N LYS A 154 10.19 16.18 29.76
CA LYS A 154 10.32 15.65 28.39
C LYS A 154 9.13 14.77 28.06
N LEU A 155 8.50 15.09 26.94
CA LEU A 155 7.49 14.26 26.29
C LEU A 155 8.14 13.43 25.19
N ASP A 156 7.64 12.21 25.00
CA ASP A 156 7.92 11.35 23.86
C ASP A 156 6.71 11.37 22.93
N VAL A 157 6.97 11.28 21.63
CA VAL A 157 5.94 11.14 20.60
C VAL A 157 6.25 9.90 19.78
N ALA A 158 5.23 9.10 19.52
CA ALA A 158 5.28 7.99 18.59
C ALA A 158 4.22 8.23 17.52
N ASP A 159 4.61 8.03 16.28
CA ASP A 159 3.73 8.13 15.13
C ASP A 159 4.15 7.06 14.12
N PRO A 160 3.23 6.21 13.64
CA PRO A 160 3.51 5.28 12.55
C PRO A 160 3.98 6.00 11.28
N ASP A 161 3.44 7.19 11.01
CA ASP A 161 3.69 7.94 9.79
C ASP A 161 5.14 8.39 9.66
N ALA A 162 5.70 8.18 8.46
CA ALA A 162 7.10 8.44 8.19
C ALA A 162 7.48 9.92 8.40
N GLY A 163 8.15 10.19 9.51
CA GLY A 163 8.67 11.52 9.83
C GLY A 163 7.72 12.39 10.66
N GLU A 164 6.57 11.87 11.08
CA GLU A 164 5.57 12.62 11.85
C GLU A 164 5.71 12.46 13.37
N ALA A 165 6.58 11.54 13.81
CA ALA A 165 6.97 11.37 15.22
C ALA A 165 7.90 12.50 15.72
N VAL A 166 7.43 13.75 15.64
CA VAL A 166 8.19 14.97 16.00
C VAL A 166 7.26 16.06 16.54
N PHE A 167 7.72 16.83 17.51
CA PHE A 167 6.99 18.02 17.96
C PHE A 167 7.29 19.21 17.06
N THR A 168 6.32 20.10 16.89
CA THR A 168 6.60 21.46 16.43
C THR A 168 7.16 22.27 17.60
N ALA A 169 8.34 22.87 17.44
CA ALA A 169 8.91 23.71 18.48
C ALA A 169 8.07 24.98 18.68
N GLU A 170 7.72 25.28 19.93
CA GLU A 170 6.84 26.39 20.27
C GLU A 170 7.38 27.18 21.46
N THR A 171 7.09 28.48 21.49
CA THR A 171 7.28 29.34 22.65
C THR A 171 6.00 30.13 22.88
N VAL A 172 5.39 29.95 24.05
CA VAL A 172 4.19 30.65 24.47
C VAL A 172 4.55 31.53 25.66
N THR A 173 4.40 32.84 25.50
CA THR A 173 4.69 33.82 26.57
C THR A 173 3.40 34.45 27.04
N ASP A 174 3.08 34.25 28.32
CA ASP A 174 2.14 35.08 29.05
C ASP A 174 2.93 36.16 29.81
N GLY A 175 2.71 37.42 29.46
CA GLY A 175 3.45 38.54 30.07
C GLY A 175 3.29 38.66 31.59
N ASN A 176 2.21 38.13 32.15
CA ASN A 176 1.94 38.18 33.58
C ASN A 176 2.50 36.96 34.31
N TYR A 177 2.41 35.76 33.72
CA TYR A 177 2.73 34.52 34.45
C TYR A 177 4.09 33.92 34.09
N GLY A 178 4.50 33.93 32.82
CA GLY A 178 5.74 33.26 32.44
C GLY A 178 5.85 32.87 30.98
N THR A 179 6.86 32.07 30.67
CA THR A 179 7.16 31.59 29.31
C THR A 179 7.27 30.07 29.30
N PHE A 180 6.41 29.43 28.50
CA PHE A 180 6.51 28.01 28.16
C PHE A 180 7.29 27.84 26.85
N LYS A 181 8.12 26.80 26.77
CA LYS A 181 8.82 26.39 25.56
C LYS A 181 8.80 24.88 25.41
N ILE A 182 8.67 24.38 24.19
CA ILE A 182 8.90 22.97 23.85
C ILE A 182 9.78 22.90 22.60
N GLY A 183 10.79 22.02 22.64
CA GLY A 183 11.64 21.71 21.50
C GLY A 183 11.03 20.62 20.61
N THR A 184 11.57 20.44 19.41
CA THR A 184 11.16 19.35 18.50
C THR A 184 11.41 17.96 19.08
N ASP A 185 12.31 17.85 20.05
CA ASP A 185 12.64 16.64 20.80
C ASP A 185 11.71 16.35 21.99
N GLY A 186 10.68 17.19 22.17
CA GLY A 186 9.72 17.09 23.28
C GLY A 186 10.25 17.60 24.62
N THR A 187 11.48 18.14 24.68
CA THR A 187 11.99 18.79 25.89
C THR A 187 11.24 20.10 26.09
N TRP A 188 10.53 20.23 27.21
CA TRP A 188 9.78 21.42 27.55
C TRP A 188 10.31 22.10 28.81
N SER A 189 10.08 23.41 28.90
CA SER A 189 10.41 24.21 30.07
C SER A 189 9.35 25.29 30.29
N TYR A 190 9.14 25.64 31.55
CA TYR A 190 8.36 26.80 31.95
C TYR A 190 9.20 27.68 32.87
N ALA A 191 9.27 28.97 32.57
CA ALA A 191 9.90 30.00 33.38
C ALA A 191 8.86 30.97 33.93
N LEU A 192 8.68 31.00 35.24
CA LEU A 192 7.78 31.92 35.95
C LEU A 192 8.31 33.35 35.87
N ASN A 193 7.45 34.31 35.57
CA ASN A 193 7.78 35.72 35.66
C ASN A 193 7.66 36.21 37.11
N ASN A 194 8.78 36.31 37.83
CA ASN A 194 8.82 36.71 39.24
C ASN A 194 8.68 38.23 39.49
N GLY A 195 8.38 39.02 38.45
CA GLY A 195 8.37 40.47 38.51
C GLY A 195 7.11 41.15 38.00
N SER A 196 6.10 40.38 37.54
CA SER A 196 4.83 40.94 37.11
C SER A 196 3.88 41.08 38.30
N ALA A 197 3.48 42.32 38.58
CA ALA A 197 2.51 42.70 39.62
C ALA A 197 1.08 42.73 39.07
#